data_AF-A0A969P2U1-F1
#
_entry.id   AF-A0A969P2U1-F1
#
_cell.length_a   1.000
_cell.length_b   1.000
_cell.length_c   1.000
_cell.angle_alpha   90.00
_cell.angle_beta   90.00
_cell.angle_gamma   90.00
#
_symmetry.space_group_name_H-M   'P 1'
#
loop_
_entity.id
_entity.type
_entity.pdbx_description
1 polymer ?
#
loop_
_entity_poly.entity_id
_entity_poly.type
_entity_poly.pdbx_seq_one_letter_code
_entity_poly.pdbx_strand_id
1 'polypeptide(L)'
;MARNIGEDLATLTSPGYRPWQRWGRLLGSQHGGIRLYQWLWVILCVVGALAVATPRVLSQPVVFYTAAETHFDTSRYTGLYHGENPSPDLQTAMGDATFALRMRSLARRELRFGQPDYRVEYVPVAPGVIRVDGFGPTATEAQALADAGAEELVRQIRAAGGREVMRNLLGWELVVAMRSEPMTSPFEYHLRAILEHDAFPMSRPVEPVAGRMDVETLPYEEQNDLTRALEARYDLWTFEMSHRDATLDGLCGTSGLLTTAEREAALASCALQDPAAELELTARNRAIAGRDAIEAALRYMIDQQGMRFDPVAQSATYRVAAPWPAAPEDRSIALTLAMAVVLGLTLGLTGVAVDRSAGLMLRLQELWRYRELTINMVIRDLRARYKGSTLGYLWTQLAPLLMMLIFLFVFSFLFPSNIALYSVFLIVGLLPWNFCSEAITSGTRSVLDNAHLIKKVFFPREVLPLVSVISSLVNFVLSLPMMFVVMAVAQLMVLGHLNFSWTFAYLPVVILLQTIFLIGMTFWLSCLAVFFRDTVHLIGILVQFWFFLTPVFYSLDYIGAPLDRIIRWLNPMASIIDFYREILYGNAVPVGMVPTPGVPALDSVLRVLLTALVLFAFGAWFFQRHSGRFGEEL
;
A
#
# COMPACT_ATOMS: atom_id res chain seq x y z
N MET A 1 -46.89 24.02 7.92
CA MET A 1 -45.71 23.46 8.63
C MET A 1 -45.50 24.04 10.03
N ALA A 2 -45.89 25.29 10.33
CA ALA A 2 -45.67 25.90 11.66
C ALA A 2 -46.76 25.60 12.73
N ARG A 3 -47.96 25.14 12.36
CA ARG A 3 -49.06 24.89 13.32
C ARG A 3 -48.98 23.54 14.06
N ASN A 4 -48.23 22.56 13.51
CA ASN A 4 -48.10 21.22 14.11
C ASN A 4 -46.96 21.09 15.13
N ILE A 5 -46.12 22.12 15.30
CA ILE A 5 -44.98 22.06 16.23
C ILE A 5 -45.45 22.32 17.68
N GLY A 6 -46.55 23.06 17.86
CA GLY A 6 -47.11 23.38 19.18
C GLY A 6 -47.80 22.20 19.87
N GLU A 7 -48.49 21.33 19.13
CA GLU A 7 -49.12 20.11 19.68
C GLU A 7 -48.09 19.01 19.98
N ASP A 8 -46.98 18.98 19.24
CA ASP A 8 -45.91 17.98 19.42
C ASP A 8 -45.12 18.19 20.74
N LEU A 9 -45.01 19.42 21.25
CA LEU A 9 -44.32 19.71 22.51
C LEU A 9 -45.10 19.29 23.76
N ALA A 10 -46.44 19.26 23.69
CA ALA A 10 -47.29 18.82 24.80
C ALA A 10 -47.28 17.29 25.00
N THR A 11 -46.85 16.52 24.00
CA THR A 11 -46.81 15.04 24.07
C THR A 11 -45.49 14.49 24.64
N LEU A 12 -44.43 15.30 24.68
CA LEU A 12 -43.10 14.93 25.18
C LEU A 12 -43.01 14.81 26.71
N THR A 13 -44.01 15.29 27.45
CA THR A 13 -44.05 15.24 28.92
C THR A 13 -45.03 14.19 29.47
N SER A 14 -45.63 13.37 28.60
CA SER A 14 -46.56 12.32 29.04
C SER A 14 -45.80 11.07 29.56
N PRO A 15 -46.14 10.55 30.76
CA PRO A 15 -45.50 9.36 31.31
C PRO A 15 -45.98 8.13 30.53
N GLY A 16 -45.22 7.76 29.50
CA GLY A 16 -45.54 6.67 28.57
C GLY A 16 -44.95 6.82 27.17
N TYR A 17 -44.36 7.98 26.83
CA TYR A 17 -43.80 8.24 25.51
C TYR A 17 -42.54 7.38 25.23
N ARG A 18 -42.68 6.35 24.38
CA ARG A 18 -41.54 5.55 23.90
C ARG A 18 -41.12 6.00 22.49
N PRO A 19 -39.90 6.50 22.28
CA PRO A 19 -39.45 7.06 21.00
C PRO A 19 -39.55 6.07 19.82
N TRP A 20 -39.43 4.76 20.08
CA TRP A 20 -39.60 3.70 19.10
C TRP A 20 -41.00 3.63 18.47
N GLN A 21 -42.05 4.08 19.16
CA GLN A 21 -43.41 4.13 18.62
C GLN A 21 -43.60 5.25 17.58
N ARG A 22 -42.82 6.34 17.67
CA ARG A 22 -42.80 7.40 16.65
C ARG A 22 -42.07 6.92 15.40
N TRP A 23 -40.95 6.22 15.56
CA TRP A 23 -40.26 5.54 14.45
C TRP A 23 -41.14 4.47 13.80
N GLY A 24 -41.88 3.68 14.59
CA GLY A 24 -42.84 2.71 14.07
C GLY A 24 -44.01 3.34 13.29
N ARG A 25 -44.50 4.51 13.73
CA ARG A 25 -45.52 5.28 13.00
C ARG A 25 -44.96 5.97 11.75
N LEU A 26 -43.77 6.56 11.81
CA LEU A 26 -43.08 7.17 10.66
C LEU A 26 -42.72 6.13 9.58
N LEU A 27 -42.35 4.91 9.98
CA LEU A 27 -42.14 3.79 9.06
C LEU A 27 -43.46 3.18 8.55
N GLY A 28 -44.58 3.41 9.22
CA GLY A 28 -45.90 2.89 8.85
C GLY A 28 -46.77 3.86 8.03
N SER A 29 -46.48 5.15 8.03
CA SER A 29 -47.47 6.19 7.69
C SER A 29 -47.68 6.49 6.21
N GLN A 30 -47.23 5.65 5.27
CA GLN A 30 -47.66 5.80 3.87
C GLN A 30 -48.13 4.52 3.17
N HIS A 31 -47.66 3.31 3.51
CA HIS A 31 -48.02 2.08 2.75
C HIS A 31 -48.09 0.77 3.58
N GLY A 32 -48.27 0.83 4.91
CA GLY A 32 -48.38 -0.36 5.78
C GLY A 32 -47.05 -0.93 6.31
N GLY A 33 -47.13 -2.06 7.03
CA GLY A 33 -45.98 -2.71 7.70
C GLY A 33 -44.86 -3.18 6.75
N ILE A 34 -43.65 -3.42 7.29
CA ILE A 34 -42.50 -3.93 6.51
C ILE A 34 -42.85 -5.33 5.99
N ARG A 35 -42.72 -5.53 4.66
CA ARG A 35 -43.03 -6.83 4.01
C ARG A 35 -41.94 -7.86 4.33
N LEU A 36 -42.26 -9.16 4.26
CA LEU A 36 -41.32 -10.24 4.61
C LEU A 36 -39.97 -10.14 3.87
N TYR A 37 -39.99 -9.83 2.58
CA TYR A 37 -38.75 -9.68 1.79
C TYR A 37 -37.91 -8.46 2.23
N GLN A 38 -38.54 -7.40 2.74
CA GLN A 38 -37.86 -6.21 3.26
C GLN A 38 -37.16 -6.52 4.59
N TRP A 39 -37.78 -7.35 5.44
CA TRP A 39 -37.14 -7.87 6.65
C TRP A 39 -35.95 -8.78 6.33
N LEU A 40 -36.11 -9.70 5.37
CA LEU A 40 -35.03 -10.57 4.91
C LEU A 40 -33.85 -9.77 4.35
N TRP A 41 -34.11 -8.67 3.64
CA TRP A 41 -33.07 -7.77 3.15
C TRP A 41 -32.28 -7.10 4.28
N VAL A 42 -32.94 -6.56 5.30
CA VAL A 42 -32.26 -5.95 6.45
C VAL A 42 -31.40 -6.97 7.19
N ILE A 43 -31.93 -8.19 7.40
CA ILE A 43 -31.16 -9.28 8.03
C ILE A 43 -29.94 -9.63 7.18
N LEU A 44 -30.09 -9.75 5.86
CA LEU A 44 -28.99 -10.02 4.95
C LEU A 44 -27.90 -8.95 5.02
N CYS A 45 -28.27 -7.66 5.07
CA CYS A 45 -27.31 -6.56 5.20
C CYS A 45 -26.55 -6.60 6.53
N VAL A 46 -27.23 -6.91 7.64
CA VAL A 46 -26.60 -7.02 8.98
C VAL A 46 -25.68 -8.23 9.04
N VAL A 47 -26.14 -9.39 8.56
CA VAL A 47 -25.33 -10.62 8.51
C VAL A 47 -24.13 -10.43 7.58
N GLY A 48 -24.30 -9.77 6.43
CA GLY A 48 -23.21 -9.44 5.52
C GLY A 48 -22.17 -8.50 6.14
N ALA A 49 -22.61 -7.43 6.81
CA ALA A 49 -21.71 -6.52 7.51
C ALA A 49 -20.93 -7.21 8.63
N LEU A 50 -21.59 -8.09 9.39
CA LEU A 50 -20.93 -8.93 10.39
C LEU A 50 -19.94 -9.90 9.74
N ALA A 51 -20.33 -10.62 8.68
CA ALA A 51 -19.46 -11.56 7.98
C ALA A 51 -18.19 -10.90 7.40
N VAL A 52 -18.25 -9.62 7.04
CA VAL A 52 -17.09 -8.84 6.61
C VAL A 52 -16.23 -8.39 7.79
N ALA A 53 -16.83 -8.05 8.93
CA ALA A 53 -16.11 -7.59 10.11
C ALA A 53 -15.42 -8.74 10.86
N THR A 54 -16.06 -9.91 10.96
CA THR A 54 -15.60 -11.05 11.78
C THR A 54 -14.19 -11.54 11.41
N PRO A 55 -13.81 -11.73 10.13
CA PRO A 55 -12.46 -12.15 9.77
C PRO A 55 -11.39 -11.16 10.23
N ARG A 56 -11.64 -9.86 10.11
CA ARG A 56 -10.71 -8.80 10.57
C ARG A 56 -10.58 -8.78 12.09
N VAL A 57 -11.67 -9.03 12.81
CA VAL A 57 -11.67 -9.09 14.28
C VAL A 57 -10.93 -10.35 14.77
N LEU A 58 -11.15 -11.50 14.12
CA LEU A 58 -10.50 -12.75 14.47
C LEU A 58 -9.03 -12.80 14.05
N SER A 59 -8.66 -12.09 12.97
CA SER A 59 -7.27 -12.01 12.49
C SER A 59 -6.42 -10.98 13.22
N GLN A 60 -6.99 -10.19 14.14
CA GLN A 60 -6.19 -9.28 14.95
C GLN A 60 -5.26 -10.09 15.88
N PRO A 61 -3.93 -9.89 15.77
CA PRO A 61 -2.96 -10.58 16.62
C PRO A 61 -3.09 -10.13 18.08
N VAL A 62 -2.71 -11.00 19.02
CA VAL A 62 -2.63 -10.61 20.44
C VAL A 62 -1.34 -9.80 20.56
N VAL A 63 -1.43 -8.59 21.08
CA VAL A 63 -0.26 -7.73 21.30
C VAL A 63 -0.17 -7.45 22.80
N PHE A 64 1.03 -7.60 23.33
CA PHE A 64 1.44 -7.18 24.66
C PHE A 64 2.24 -5.90 24.53
N TYR A 65 2.03 -5.00 25.48
CA TYR A 65 2.70 -3.71 25.57
C TYR A 65 3.39 -3.60 26.94
N THR A 66 4.64 -3.16 26.95
CA THR A 66 5.33 -2.73 28.18
C THR A 66 6.33 -1.63 27.86
N ALA A 67 6.73 -0.88 28.90
CA ALA A 67 7.56 0.29 28.76
C ALA A 67 8.79 0.20 29.68
N ALA A 68 9.98 0.35 29.10
CA ALA A 68 11.22 0.64 29.81
C ALA A 68 11.46 2.16 29.83
N GLU A 69 12.43 2.63 30.61
CA GLU A 69 12.84 4.04 30.57
C GLU A 69 14.34 4.16 30.36
N THR A 70 14.77 5.23 29.67
CA THR A 70 16.16 5.64 29.53
C THR A 70 16.32 7.01 30.19
N HIS A 71 17.23 7.09 31.15
CA HIS A 71 17.56 8.29 31.92
C HIS A 71 18.94 8.79 31.54
N PHE A 72 19.12 10.10 31.33
CA PHE A 72 20.42 10.71 31.04
C PHE A 72 20.56 12.15 31.56
N ASP A 73 21.81 12.53 31.83
CA ASP A 73 22.17 13.85 32.34
C ASP A 73 22.19 14.91 31.22
N THR A 74 21.19 15.78 31.23
CA THR A 74 21.05 16.88 30.26
C THR A 74 22.16 17.93 30.35
N SER A 75 22.84 18.06 31.49
CA SER A 75 23.95 19.02 31.67
C SER A 75 25.21 18.59 30.94
N ARG A 76 25.37 17.28 30.73
CA ARG A 76 26.48 16.69 29.98
C ARG A 76 26.17 16.59 28.49
N TYR A 77 24.96 16.18 28.14
CA TYR A 77 24.51 16.03 26.75
C TYR A 77 23.66 17.22 26.31
N THR A 78 24.18 18.44 26.47
CA THR A 78 23.44 19.70 26.23
C THR A 78 22.93 19.87 24.80
N GLY A 79 23.49 19.13 23.83
CA GLY A 79 23.05 19.14 22.44
C GLY A 79 21.77 18.33 22.16
N LEU A 80 21.33 17.47 23.09
CA LEU A 80 20.16 16.59 22.88
C LEU A 80 18.81 17.25 23.19
N TYR A 81 18.82 18.39 23.90
CA TYR A 81 17.62 19.15 24.23
C TYR A 81 17.85 20.65 24.01
N HIS A 82 16.82 21.33 23.51
CA HIS A 82 16.75 22.78 23.46
C HIS A 82 15.61 23.25 24.38
N GLY A 83 15.95 23.52 25.63
CA GLY A 83 14.95 23.72 26.69
C GLY A 83 14.21 22.40 26.97
N GLU A 84 12.88 22.41 26.85
CA GLU A 84 12.04 21.21 27.06
C GLU A 84 11.86 20.38 25.78
N ASN A 85 12.28 20.88 24.61
CA ASN A 85 12.05 20.21 23.33
C ASN A 85 13.25 19.33 22.92
N PRO A 86 12.99 18.11 22.40
CA PRO A 86 14.04 17.23 21.89
C PRO A 86 14.71 17.86 20.65
N SER A 87 16.04 17.81 20.58
CA SER A 87 16.80 18.33 19.44
C SER A 87 16.81 17.34 18.26
N PRO A 88 17.21 17.79 17.05
CA PRO A 88 17.42 16.88 15.92
C PRO A 88 18.42 15.74 16.23
N ASP A 89 19.46 16.02 17.00
CA ASP A 89 20.49 15.03 17.36
C ASP A 89 19.92 13.90 18.23
N LEU A 90 18.95 14.22 19.11
CA LEU A 90 18.25 13.21 19.89
C LEU A 90 17.34 12.34 19.00
N GLN A 91 16.68 12.95 18.01
CA GLN A 91 15.89 12.20 17.04
C GLN A 91 16.78 11.27 16.20
N THR A 92 17.98 11.72 15.82
CA THR A 92 18.97 10.87 15.16
C THR A 92 19.36 9.68 16.04
N ALA A 93 19.66 9.91 17.32
CA ALA A 93 20.01 8.83 18.25
C ALA A 93 18.88 7.79 18.41
N MET A 94 17.62 8.23 18.47
CA MET A 94 16.45 7.33 18.49
C MET A 94 16.30 6.56 17.18
N GLY A 95 16.54 7.22 16.04
CA GLY A 95 16.55 6.60 14.72
C GLY A 95 17.63 5.53 14.58
N ASP A 96 18.86 5.84 14.99
CA ASP A 96 20.00 4.93 14.98
C ASP A 96 19.75 3.72 15.88
N ALA A 97 19.17 3.92 17.07
CA ALA A 97 18.80 2.83 17.96
C ALA A 97 17.75 1.90 17.34
N THR A 98 16.74 2.47 16.66
CA THR A 98 15.74 1.70 15.91
C THR A 98 16.39 0.88 14.79
N PHE A 99 17.31 1.48 14.05
CA PHE A 99 18.03 0.83 12.95
C PHE A 99 18.91 -0.32 13.47
N ALA A 100 19.65 -0.11 14.56
CA ALA A 100 20.50 -1.12 15.18
C ALA A 100 19.70 -2.35 15.64
N LEU A 101 18.54 -2.16 16.26
CA LEU A 101 17.64 -3.26 16.65
C LEU A 101 17.14 -4.04 15.44
N ARG A 102 16.78 -3.34 14.36
CA ARG A 102 16.34 -3.97 13.10
C ARG A 102 17.46 -4.81 12.46
N MET A 103 18.69 -4.31 12.47
CA MET A 103 19.83 -5.07 11.93
C MET A 103 20.11 -6.33 12.76
N ARG A 104 20.01 -6.26 14.09
CA ARG A 104 20.18 -7.44 14.96
C ARG A 104 19.09 -8.48 14.75
N SER A 105 17.84 -8.09 14.54
CA SER A 105 16.75 -9.04 14.27
C SER A 105 16.91 -9.73 12.91
N LEU A 106 17.36 -8.99 11.88
CA LEU A 106 17.72 -9.57 10.58
C LEU A 106 18.85 -10.60 10.69
N ALA A 107 19.90 -10.29 11.47
CA ALA A 107 21.02 -11.20 11.70
C ALA A 107 20.60 -12.53 12.36
N ARG A 108 19.58 -12.51 13.23
CA ARG A 108 19.02 -13.71 13.87
C ARG A 108 18.06 -14.51 12.98
N ARG A 109 17.81 -14.07 11.73
CA ARG A 109 16.85 -14.67 10.78
C ARG A 109 15.43 -14.79 11.33
N GLU A 110 15.03 -13.88 12.22
CA GLU A 110 13.69 -13.84 12.82
C GLU A 110 12.65 -13.17 11.89
N LEU A 111 12.73 -13.41 10.57
CA LEU A 111 11.85 -12.84 9.55
C LEU A 111 10.44 -13.45 9.66
N ARG A 112 9.54 -12.78 10.37
CA ARG A 112 8.10 -13.10 10.37
C ARG A 112 7.35 -12.20 9.39
N PHE A 113 7.18 -12.67 8.16
CA PHE A 113 6.35 -11.97 7.17
C PHE A 113 4.89 -11.94 7.64
N GLY A 114 4.29 -10.75 7.71
CA GLY A 114 2.84 -10.57 7.90
C GLY A 114 2.32 -10.50 9.34
N GLN A 115 3.17 -10.28 10.36
CA GLN A 115 2.74 -9.90 11.71
C GLN A 115 2.97 -8.39 11.94
N PRO A 116 2.23 -7.73 12.86
CA PRO A 116 2.41 -6.30 13.10
C PRO A 116 3.83 -6.08 13.57
N ASP A 117 4.40 -5.01 13.02
CA ASP A 117 5.73 -4.48 13.29
C ASP A 117 6.17 -4.74 14.74
N TYR A 118 7.29 -5.44 14.90
CA TYR A 118 8.12 -5.38 16.09
C TYR A 118 8.54 -3.91 16.30
N ARG A 119 7.67 -3.17 16.96
CA ARG A 119 7.80 -1.74 17.13
C ARG A 119 8.45 -1.51 18.49
N VAL A 120 9.53 -0.76 18.47
CA VAL A 120 10.02 -0.06 19.65
C VAL A 120 9.72 1.40 19.38
N GLU A 121 8.95 2.02 20.25
CA GLU A 121 8.58 3.43 20.13
C GLU A 121 9.24 4.21 21.26
N TYR A 122 9.87 5.32 20.89
CA TYR A 122 10.61 6.16 21.82
C TYR A 122 9.80 7.43 22.05
N VAL A 123 9.39 7.66 23.29
CA VAL A 123 8.53 8.78 23.69
C VAL A 123 9.26 9.63 24.72
N PRO A 124 9.71 10.84 24.36
CA PRO A 124 10.26 11.79 25.33
C PRO A 124 9.18 12.18 26.34
N VAL A 125 9.41 11.94 27.63
CA VAL A 125 8.44 12.24 28.71
C VAL A 125 8.82 13.51 29.45
N ALA A 126 10.12 13.68 29.74
CA ALA A 126 10.69 14.85 30.37
C ALA A 126 12.14 15.04 29.89
N PRO A 127 12.76 16.22 30.05
CA PRO A 127 14.18 16.41 29.76
C PRO A 127 15.03 15.37 30.50
N GLY A 128 15.81 14.60 29.74
CA GLY A 128 16.63 13.50 30.26
C GLY A 128 15.89 12.18 30.53
N VAL A 129 14.59 12.07 30.27
CA VAL A 129 13.80 10.83 30.46
C VAL A 129 13.03 10.46 29.19
N ILE A 130 13.33 9.29 28.65
CA ILE A 130 12.68 8.75 27.46
C ILE A 130 12.02 7.42 27.81
N ARG A 131 10.71 7.32 27.56
CA ARG A 131 9.98 6.06 27.68
C ARG A 131 10.15 5.25 26.41
N VAL A 132 10.46 3.98 26.56
CA VAL A 132 10.72 3.04 25.46
C VAL A 132 9.65 1.96 25.47
N ASP A 133 8.73 2.07 24.54
CA ASP A 133 7.52 1.28 24.42
C ASP A 133 7.79 0.07 23.51
N GLY A 134 7.77 -1.15 24.07
CA GLY A 134 8.00 -2.40 23.35
C GLY A 134 6.70 -3.17 23.09
N PHE A 135 6.49 -3.56 21.82
CA PHE A 135 5.31 -4.30 21.39
C PHE A 135 5.67 -5.70 20.90
N GLY A 136 4.97 -6.73 21.39
CA GLY A 136 5.25 -8.12 21.01
C GLY A 136 4.04 -9.06 21.14
N PRO A 137 4.06 -10.24 20.49
CA PRO A 137 2.96 -11.20 20.55
C PRO A 137 2.90 -11.98 21.87
N THR A 138 3.96 -11.90 22.68
CA THR A 138 4.04 -12.49 24.02
C THR A 138 4.54 -11.45 25.01
N ALA A 139 4.16 -11.59 26.28
CA ALA A 139 4.62 -10.74 27.38
C ALA A 139 6.16 -10.67 27.47
N THR A 140 6.82 -11.82 27.29
CA THR A 140 8.28 -11.95 27.31
C THR A 140 8.95 -11.22 26.16
N GLU A 141 8.36 -11.26 24.97
CA GLU A 141 8.91 -10.64 23.76
C GLU A 141 8.72 -9.12 23.80
N ALA A 142 7.55 -8.65 24.25
CA ALA A 142 7.31 -7.22 24.48
C ALA A 142 8.30 -6.64 25.50
N GLN A 143 8.55 -7.34 26.62
CA GLN A 143 9.53 -6.93 27.62
C GLN A 143 10.96 -6.92 27.07
N ALA A 144 11.37 -8.00 26.41
CA ALA A 144 12.70 -8.09 25.82
C ALA A 144 12.95 -6.97 24.80
N LEU A 145 11.93 -6.59 24.02
CA LEU A 145 12.01 -5.49 23.06
C LEU A 145 12.10 -4.12 23.73
N ALA A 146 11.30 -3.87 24.77
CA ALA A 146 11.38 -2.62 25.54
C ALA A 146 12.77 -2.48 26.21
N ASP A 147 13.27 -3.54 26.85
CA ASP A 147 14.57 -3.55 27.50
C ASP A 147 15.73 -3.39 26.50
N ALA A 148 15.69 -4.13 25.38
CA ALA A 148 16.69 -4.02 24.32
C ALA A 148 16.66 -2.64 23.66
N GLY A 149 15.47 -2.05 23.50
CA GLY A 149 15.30 -0.69 23.01
C GLY A 149 15.91 0.36 23.92
N ALA A 150 15.64 0.27 25.21
CA ALA A 150 16.20 1.20 26.19
C ALA A 150 17.72 1.05 26.31
N GLU A 151 18.23 -0.18 26.24
CA GLU A 151 19.68 -0.47 26.21
C GLU A 151 20.35 0.11 24.97
N GLU A 152 19.74 -0.06 23.80
CA GLU A 152 20.32 0.43 22.56
C GLU A 152 20.29 1.96 22.50
N LEU A 153 19.24 2.60 23.00
CA LEU A 153 19.18 4.05 23.12
C LEU A 153 20.29 4.60 24.05
N VAL A 154 20.55 3.94 25.19
CA VAL A 154 21.68 4.29 26.08
C VAL A 154 23.00 4.24 25.30
N ARG A 155 23.21 3.19 24.49
CA ARG A 155 24.42 3.06 23.66
C ARG A 155 24.56 4.21 22.67
N GLN A 156 23.49 4.55 21.95
CA GLN A 156 23.54 5.59 20.92
C GLN A 156 23.77 6.99 21.51
N ILE A 157 23.16 7.29 22.67
CA ILE A 157 23.39 8.56 23.39
C ILE A 157 24.85 8.68 23.82
N ARG A 158 25.43 7.63 24.41
CA ARG A 158 26.84 7.61 24.81
C ARG A 158 27.79 7.68 23.63
N ALA A 159 27.50 6.94 22.55
CA ALA A 159 28.27 7.01 21.31
C ALA A 159 28.26 8.42 20.72
N ALA A 160 27.13 9.14 20.79
CA ALA A 160 27.05 10.54 20.38
C ALA A 160 27.97 11.45 21.21
N GLY A 161 27.99 11.29 22.54
CA GLY A 161 28.94 12.02 23.39
C GLY A 161 30.40 11.68 23.10
N GLY A 162 30.70 10.40 22.86
CA GLY A 162 32.04 9.92 22.56
C GLY A 162 32.61 10.44 21.24
N ARG A 163 31.76 10.76 20.26
CA ARG A 163 32.18 11.40 19.01
C ARG A 163 32.80 12.77 19.25
N GLU A 164 32.26 13.56 20.19
CA GLU A 164 32.83 14.86 20.54
C GLU A 164 34.15 14.71 21.29
N VAL A 165 34.25 13.75 22.21
CA VAL A 165 35.52 13.41 22.88
C VAL A 165 36.58 13.01 21.84
N MET A 166 36.20 12.15 20.90
CA MET A 166 37.07 11.72 19.80
C MET A 166 37.50 12.89 18.92
N ARG A 167 36.60 13.83 18.59
CA ARG A 167 36.92 15.02 17.80
C ARG A 167 37.98 15.89 18.48
N ASN A 168 37.88 16.06 19.80
CA ASN A 168 38.86 16.84 20.56
C ASN A 168 40.23 16.14 20.65
N LEU A 169 40.25 14.82 20.86
CA LEU A 169 41.48 14.02 20.86
C LEU A 169 42.20 14.07 19.51
N LEU A 170 41.46 13.86 18.41
CA LEU A 170 42.00 13.97 17.06
C LEU A 170 42.51 15.40 16.75
N GLY A 171 41.84 16.42 17.29
CA GLY A 171 42.24 17.82 17.16
C GLY A 171 43.55 18.14 17.86
N TRP A 172 43.80 17.52 19.03
CA TRP A 172 45.08 17.59 19.71
C TRP A 172 46.18 16.85 18.95
N GLU A 173 45.90 15.62 18.48
CA GLU A 173 46.87 14.85 17.68
C GLU A 173 47.30 15.56 16.39
N LEU A 174 46.38 16.28 15.75
CA LEU A 174 46.70 17.12 14.60
C LEU A 174 47.74 18.19 14.96
N VAL A 175 47.64 18.80 16.15
CA VAL A 175 48.61 19.79 16.65
C VAL A 175 49.96 19.15 16.93
N VAL A 176 49.98 17.97 17.57
CA VAL A 176 51.21 17.20 17.84
C VAL A 176 51.92 16.84 16.53
N ALA A 177 51.18 16.37 15.54
CA ALA A 177 51.70 16.04 14.21
C ALA A 177 52.27 17.27 13.49
N MET A 178 51.58 18.42 13.51
CA MET A 178 52.07 19.67 12.92
C MET A 178 53.35 20.18 13.59
N ARG A 179 53.54 19.93 14.89
CA ARG A 179 54.72 20.36 15.65
C ARG A 179 55.87 19.36 15.65
N SER A 180 55.69 18.19 15.03
CA SER A 180 56.68 17.09 15.05
C SER A 180 57.08 16.67 16.47
N GLU A 181 56.15 16.76 17.43
CA GLU A 181 56.38 16.33 18.81
C GLU A 181 56.35 14.79 18.90
N PRO A 182 57.18 14.16 19.75
CA PRO A 182 57.20 12.71 19.91
C PRO A 182 55.93 12.22 20.60
N MET A 183 55.46 11.03 20.19
CA MET A 183 54.28 10.43 20.83
C MET A 183 54.56 10.07 22.28
N THR A 184 53.65 10.40 23.19
CA THR A 184 53.83 10.23 24.65
C THR A 184 52.97 9.12 25.26
N SER A 185 51.78 8.86 24.69
CA SER A 185 50.86 7.81 25.12
C SER A 185 50.78 6.64 24.11
N PRO A 186 50.63 5.38 24.56
CA PRO A 186 50.41 4.24 23.67
C PRO A 186 49.16 4.36 22.79
N PHE A 187 48.15 5.12 23.24
CA PHE A 187 46.91 5.31 22.49
C PHE A 187 47.05 6.33 21.34
N GLU A 188 48.02 7.24 21.40
CA GLU A 188 48.31 8.22 20.33
C GLU A 188 48.65 7.53 19.01
N TYR A 189 49.29 6.36 19.06
CA TYR A 189 49.55 5.54 17.87
C TYR A 189 48.25 5.12 17.17
N HIS A 190 47.23 4.75 17.94
CA HIS A 190 45.92 4.38 17.39
C HIS A 190 45.17 5.60 16.85
N LEU A 191 45.23 6.75 17.54
CA LEU A 191 44.65 8.00 17.04
C LEU A 191 45.29 8.44 15.72
N ARG A 192 46.61 8.31 15.58
CA ARG A 192 47.34 8.60 14.35
C ARG A 192 46.92 7.68 13.20
N ALA A 193 46.84 6.38 13.45
CA ALA A 193 46.35 5.41 12.46
C ALA A 193 44.90 5.74 12.02
N ILE A 194 44.05 6.19 12.95
CA ILE A 194 42.69 6.64 12.64
C ILE A 194 42.69 7.89 11.75
N LEU A 195 43.58 8.86 11.99
CA LEU A 195 43.74 10.05 11.13
C LEU A 195 44.26 9.69 9.73
N GLU A 196 45.31 8.86 9.66
CA GLU A 196 45.96 8.48 8.40
C GLU A 196 45.02 7.74 7.44
N HIS A 197 44.10 6.94 8.00
CA HIS A 197 43.13 6.16 7.22
C HIS A 197 41.75 6.80 7.11
N ASP A 198 41.55 8.00 7.65
CA ASP A 198 40.23 8.64 7.78
C ASP A 198 39.19 7.67 8.37
N ALA A 199 39.61 6.92 9.39
CA ALA A 199 38.87 5.78 9.90
C ALA A 199 37.61 6.20 10.70
N PHE A 200 37.55 7.46 11.13
CA PHE A 200 36.48 8.03 11.92
C PHE A 200 36.01 9.37 11.30
N PRO A 201 35.17 9.32 10.26
CA PRO A 201 34.64 10.52 9.63
C PRO A 201 33.74 11.26 10.62
N MET A 202 33.95 12.57 10.71
CA MET A 202 33.21 13.45 11.61
C MET A 202 32.22 14.30 10.83
N SER A 203 31.05 14.55 11.43
CA SER A 203 30.04 15.46 10.86
C SER A 203 30.52 16.93 10.86
N ARG A 204 31.51 17.25 11.69
CA ARG A 204 32.19 18.54 11.78
C ARG A 204 33.69 18.34 11.57
N PRO A 205 34.39 19.30 10.95
CA PRO A 205 35.83 19.19 10.79
C PRO A 205 36.52 19.10 12.16
N VAL A 206 37.60 18.33 12.20
CA VAL A 206 38.50 18.28 13.36
C VAL A 206 39.26 19.62 13.42
N GLU A 207 39.10 20.34 14.53
CA GLU A 207 39.74 21.65 14.74
C GLU A 207 40.94 21.50 15.68
N PRO A 208 42.02 22.28 15.49
CA PRO A 208 43.17 22.24 16.38
C PRO A 208 42.79 22.69 17.79
N VAL A 209 43.09 21.88 18.80
CA VAL A 209 42.80 22.19 20.22
C VAL A 209 44.09 22.57 20.94
N ALA A 210 44.05 23.60 21.81
CA ALA A 210 45.25 24.14 22.47
C ALA A 210 45.66 23.39 23.77
N GLY A 211 44.81 22.52 24.31
CA GLY A 211 45.04 21.81 25.56
C GLY A 211 45.50 20.37 25.32
N ARG A 212 46.50 19.93 26.10
CA ARG A 212 46.95 18.53 26.08
C ARG A 212 45.80 17.62 26.48
N MET A 213 45.56 16.59 25.68
CA MET A 213 44.44 15.67 25.89
C MET A 213 44.92 14.24 25.67
N ASP A 214 45.09 13.51 26.78
CA ASP A 214 45.53 12.11 26.78
C ASP A 214 44.36 11.25 27.28
N VAL A 215 44.09 10.10 26.64
CA VAL A 215 42.93 9.25 26.98
C VAL A 215 42.98 8.77 28.42
N GLU A 216 44.16 8.48 28.94
CA GLU A 216 44.38 8.03 30.32
C GLU A 216 44.03 9.10 31.36
N THR A 217 43.98 10.37 30.97
CA THR A 217 43.64 11.50 31.84
C THR A 217 42.15 11.86 31.82
N LEU A 218 41.39 11.30 30.87
CA LEU A 218 39.96 11.56 30.75
C LEU A 218 39.20 10.94 31.92
N PRO A 219 38.09 11.55 32.38
CA PRO A 219 37.18 10.92 33.31
C PRO A 219 36.71 9.55 32.82
N TYR A 220 36.50 8.61 33.74
CA TYR A 220 36.06 7.24 33.41
C TYR A 220 34.85 7.22 32.47
N GLU A 221 33.88 8.10 32.69
CA GLU A 221 32.69 8.17 31.83
C GLU A 221 33.00 8.67 30.41
N GLU A 222 33.96 9.58 30.21
CA GLU A 222 34.36 10.04 28.87
C GLU A 222 35.12 8.95 28.12
N GLN A 223 35.95 8.18 28.82
CA GLN A 223 36.56 6.97 28.26
C GLN A 223 35.48 5.95 27.85
N ASN A 224 34.38 5.86 28.60
CA ASN A 224 33.29 4.93 28.30
C ASN A 224 32.52 5.38 27.05
N ASP A 225 32.19 6.68 26.97
CA ASP A 225 31.56 7.30 25.82
C ASP A 225 32.42 7.14 24.55
N LEU A 226 33.73 7.42 24.65
CA LEU A 226 34.71 7.19 23.57
C LEU A 226 34.70 5.74 23.10
N THR A 227 34.70 4.79 24.04
CA THR A 227 34.61 3.35 23.74
C THR A 227 33.32 3.02 22.98
N ARG A 228 32.17 3.61 23.36
CA ARG A 228 30.89 3.43 22.66
C ARG A 228 30.92 4.01 21.25
N ALA A 229 31.56 5.15 21.05
CA ALA A 229 31.73 5.76 19.73
C ALA A 229 32.59 4.90 18.80
N LEU A 230 33.69 4.32 19.32
CA LEU A 230 34.53 3.39 18.57
C LEU A 230 33.79 2.10 18.20
N GLU A 231 33.00 1.52 19.13
CA GLU A 231 32.19 0.33 18.88
C GLU A 231 31.12 0.58 17.80
N ALA A 232 30.37 1.69 17.92
CA ALA A 232 29.39 2.09 16.91
C ALA A 232 30.03 2.29 15.53
N ARG A 233 31.26 2.83 15.48
CA ARG A 233 31.99 3.02 14.23
C ARG A 233 32.48 1.69 13.63
N TYR A 234 32.94 0.76 14.46
CA TYR A 234 33.35 -0.57 14.03
C TYR A 234 32.21 -1.35 13.36
N ASP A 235 31.01 -1.28 13.94
CA ASP A 235 29.81 -1.92 13.37
C ASP A 235 29.46 -1.35 11.98
N LEU A 236 29.53 -0.01 11.82
CA LEU A 236 29.29 0.65 10.54
C LEU A 236 30.30 0.24 9.46
N TRP A 237 31.59 0.15 9.80
CA TRP A 237 32.63 -0.31 8.87
C TRP A 237 32.37 -1.74 8.39
N THR A 238 31.91 -2.62 9.28
CA THR A 238 31.59 -4.00 8.95
C THR A 238 30.46 -4.07 7.92
N PHE A 239 29.44 -3.21 8.05
CA PHE A 239 28.36 -3.11 7.07
C PHE A 239 28.85 -2.57 5.73
N GLU A 240 29.62 -1.48 5.72
CA GLU A 240 30.18 -0.89 4.49
C GLU A 240 31.02 -1.90 3.71
N MET A 241 31.86 -2.67 4.40
CA MET A 241 32.62 -3.76 3.79
C MET A 241 31.72 -4.81 3.15
N SER A 242 30.66 -5.25 3.83
CA SER A 242 29.74 -6.26 3.28
C SER A 242 29.05 -5.79 2.00
N HIS A 243 28.73 -4.49 1.91
CA HIS A 243 28.14 -3.89 0.72
C HIS A 243 29.14 -3.84 -0.44
N ARG A 244 30.37 -3.39 -0.17
CA ARG A 244 31.45 -3.34 -1.17
C ARG A 244 31.82 -4.72 -1.69
N ASP A 245 31.89 -5.71 -0.80
CA ASP A 245 32.12 -7.11 -1.17
C ASP A 245 31.04 -7.63 -2.12
N ALA A 246 29.77 -7.33 -1.87
CA ALA A 246 28.67 -7.71 -2.76
C ALA A 246 28.73 -7.03 -4.13
N THR A 247 29.13 -5.75 -4.17
CA THR A 247 29.34 -5.01 -5.43
C THR A 247 30.48 -5.62 -6.23
N LEU A 248 31.61 -5.92 -5.59
CA LEU A 248 32.75 -6.60 -6.21
C LEU A 248 32.38 -8.00 -6.71
N ASP A 249 31.59 -8.75 -5.95
CA ASP A 249 31.09 -10.06 -6.38
C ASP A 249 30.18 -9.96 -7.61
N GLY A 250 29.40 -8.88 -7.74
CA GLY A 250 28.58 -8.58 -8.92
C GLY A 250 29.37 -8.17 -10.16
N LEU A 251 30.44 -7.39 -9.99
CA LEU A 251 31.32 -6.95 -11.08
C LEU A 251 32.24 -8.08 -11.58
N CYS A 252 32.78 -8.87 -10.66
CA CYS A 252 33.84 -9.85 -10.94
C CYS A 252 33.35 -11.31 -10.95
N GLY A 253 32.08 -11.57 -10.63
CA GLY A 253 31.51 -12.93 -10.61
C GLY A 253 32.09 -13.85 -9.54
N THR A 254 32.56 -13.29 -8.41
CA THR A 254 33.30 -14.04 -7.38
C THR A 254 32.42 -14.68 -6.30
N SER A 255 31.09 -14.57 -6.38
CA SER A 255 30.13 -15.05 -5.38
C SER A 255 30.13 -16.57 -5.12
N GLY A 256 30.79 -17.37 -5.96
CA GLY A 256 30.87 -18.83 -5.87
C GLY A 256 32.22 -19.39 -5.41
N LEU A 257 33.21 -18.54 -5.13
CA LEU A 257 34.55 -18.98 -4.71
C LEU A 257 34.58 -19.31 -3.22
N LEU A 258 35.11 -20.49 -2.87
CA LEU A 258 35.03 -21.04 -1.52
C LEU A 258 36.22 -20.68 -0.63
N THR A 259 37.37 -20.28 -1.21
CA THR A 259 38.56 -19.93 -0.45
C THR A 259 38.90 -18.44 -0.57
N THR A 260 39.33 -17.84 0.54
CA THR A 260 39.72 -16.41 0.58
C THR A 260 40.85 -16.10 -0.39
N ALA A 261 41.84 -17.00 -0.52
CA ALA A 261 42.98 -16.79 -1.41
C ALA A 261 42.58 -16.79 -2.90
N GLU A 262 41.70 -17.70 -3.33
CA GLU A 262 41.18 -17.73 -4.69
C GLU A 262 40.31 -16.50 -4.99
N ARG A 263 39.49 -16.08 -4.02
CA ARG A 263 38.66 -14.88 -4.14
C ARG A 263 39.51 -13.62 -4.31
N GLU A 264 40.50 -13.41 -3.46
CA GLU A 264 41.37 -12.22 -3.54
C GLU A 264 42.20 -12.20 -4.83
N ALA A 265 42.68 -13.37 -5.31
CA ALA A 265 43.38 -13.46 -6.59
C ALA A 265 42.45 -13.13 -7.79
N ALA A 266 41.20 -13.60 -7.76
CA ALA A 266 40.20 -13.30 -8.78
C ALA A 266 39.85 -11.80 -8.80
N LEU A 267 39.61 -11.19 -7.63
CA LEU A 267 39.35 -9.76 -7.50
C LEU A 267 40.51 -8.91 -8.03
N ALA A 268 41.76 -9.27 -7.69
CA ALA A 268 42.95 -8.59 -8.21
C ALA A 268 43.07 -8.70 -9.74
N SER A 269 42.75 -9.87 -10.31
CA SER A 269 42.76 -10.06 -11.77
C SER A 269 41.67 -9.27 -12.49
N CYS A 270 40.48 -9.17 -11.88
CA CYS A 270 39.34 -8.41 -12.39
C CYS A 270 39.61 -6.90 -12.37
N ALA A 271 40.20 -6.40 -11.27
CA ALA A 271 40.57 -5.00 -11.13
C ALA A 271 41.56 -4.52 -12.21
N LEU A 272 42.42 -5.40 -12.75
CA LEU A 272 43.31 -5.06 -13.86
C LEU A 272 42.58 -4.86 -15.20
N GLN A 273 41.33 -5.34 -15.32
CA GLN A 273 40.55 -5.33 -16.56
C GLN A 273 39.36 -4.37 -16.51
N ASP A 274 38.82 -4.10 -15.31
CA ASP A 274 37.67 -3.22 -15.09
C ASP A 274 38.04 -2.05 -14.14
N PRO A 275 38.03 -0.79 -14.62
CA PRO A 275 38.34 0.37 -13.79
C PRO A 275 37.32 0.61 -12.67
N ALA A 276 36.07 0.15 -12.82
CA ALA A 276 35.08 0.23 -11.74
C ALA A 276 35.41 -0.74 -10.61
N ALA A 277 35.88 -1.95 -10.95
CA ALA A 277 36.35 -2.94 -9.97
C ALA A 277 37.64 -2.49 -9.26
N GLU A 278 38.56 -1.83 -9.98
CA GLU A 278 39.79 -1.25 -9.40
C GLU A 278 39.50 -0.19 -8.33
N LEU A 279 38.58 0.74 -8.65
CA LEU A 279 38.14 1.79 -7.73
C LEU A 279 37.51 1.19 -6.46
N GLU A 280 36.59 0.24 -6.63
CA GLU A 280 35.91 -0.40 -5.51
C GLU A 280 36.85 -1.26 -4.66
N LEU A 281 37.78 -2.00 -5.27
CA LEU A 281 38.77 -2.79 -4.53
C LEU A 281 39.71 -1.91 -3.71
N THR A 282 40.14 -0.78 -4.28
CA THR A 282 40.97 0.21 -3.57
C THR A 282 40.20 0.83 -2.39
N ALA A 283 38.92 1.17 -2.59
CA ALA A 283 38.06 1.70 -1.55
C ALA A 283 37.81 0.67 -0.43
N ARG A 284 37.56 -0.59 -0.78
CA ARG A 284 37.45 -1.72 0.18
C ARG A 284 38.72 -1.89 1.00
N ASN A 285 39.91 -1.88 0.37
CA ASN A 285 41.18 -2.04 1.08
C ASN A 285 41.44 -0.89 2.07
N ARG A 286 41.09 0.34 1.70
CA ARG A 286 41.13 1.49 2.61
C ARG A 286 40.14 1.29 3.77
N ALA A 287 38.93 0.80 3.51
CA ALA A 287 37.94 0.49 4.53
C ALA A 287 38.42 -0.59 5.52
N ILE A 288 39.11 -1.62 5.04
CA ILE A 288 39.73 -2.66 5.89
C ILE A 288 40.78 -2.03 6.81
N ALA A 289 41.70 -1.22 6.28
CA ALA A 289 42.71 -0.54 7.08
C ALA A 289 42.08 0.40 8.13
N GLY A 290 41.03 1.12 7.76
CA GLY A 290 40.27 1.97 8.68
C GLY A 290 39.58 1.16 9.79
N ARG A 291 38.93 0.04 9.45
CA ARG A 291 38.33 -0.87 10.44
C ARG A 291 39.38 -1.41 11.40
N ASP A 292 40.54 -1.86 10.89
CA ASP A 292 41.61 -2.43 11.72
C ASP A 292 42.19 -1.39 12.69
N ALA A 293 42.29 -0.12 12.28
CA ALA A 293 42.68 0.98 13.15
C ALA A 293 41.66 1.21 14.29
N ILE A 294 40.37 1.21 13.98
CA ILE A 294 39.28 1.31 14.98
C ILE A 294 39.29 0.10 15.92
N GLU A 295 39.47 -1.11 15.39
CA GLU A 295 39.50 -2.34 16.17
C GLU A 295 40.68 -2.35 17.16
N ALA A 296 41.86 -1.90 16.72
CA ALA A 296 43.03 -1.78 17.59
C ALA A 296 42.79 -0.77 18.74
N ALA A 297 42.19 0.38 18.44
CA ALA A 297 41.80 1.37 19.45
C ALA A 297 40.77 0.81 20.44
N LEU A 298 39.75 0.09 19.93
CA LEU A 298 38.70 -0.51 20.74
C LEU A 298 39.26 -1.59 21.67
N ARG A 299 40.15 -2.47 21.17
CA ARG A 299 40.82 -3.49 21.98
C ARG A 299 41.66 -2.86 23.08
N TYR A 300 42.39 -1.77 22.80
CA TYR A 300 43.13 -1.04 23.83
C TYR A 300 42.20 -0.55 24.94
N MET A 301 41.07 0.08 24.59
CA MET A 301 40.11 0.58 25.58
C MET A 301 39.50 -0.54 26.45
N ILE A 302 39.18 -1.69 25.85
CA ILE A 302 38.57 -2.81 26.57
C ILE A 302 39.59 -3.55 27.44
N ASP A 303 40.74 -3.90 26.87
CA ASP A 303 41.71 -4.82 27.49
C ASP A 303 42.68 -4.09 28.43
N GLN A 304 43.12 -2.87 28.09
CA GLN A 304 44.11 -2.12 28.88
C GLN A 304 43.44 -1.15 29.85
N GLN A 305 42.37 -0.46 29.44
CA GLN A 305 41.66 0.51 30.29
C GLN A 305 40.47 -0.12 31.04
N GLY A 306 40.12 -1.38 30.76
CA GLY A 306 39.05 -2.10 31.47
C GLY A 306 37.65 -1.53 31.22
N MET A 307 37.46 -0.83 30.10
CA MET A 307 36.21 -0.14 29.80
C MET A 307 35.11 -1.13 29.41
N ARG A 308 34.30 -1.52 30.40
CA ARG A 308 33.12 -2.37 30.22
C ARG A 308 31.85 -1.53 30.20
N PHE A 309 30.94 -1.86 29.28
CA PHE A 309 29.65 -1.21 29.18
C PHE A 309 28.61 -1.94 30.04
N ASP A 310 28.05 -1.22 31.00
CA ASP A 310 26.90 -1.66 31.77
C ASP A 310 25.76 -0.64 31.57
N PRO A 311 24.69 -0.99 30.83
CA PRO A 311 23.56 -0.10 30.59
C PRO A 311 22.66 0.08 31.83
N VAL A 312 22.82 -0.73 32.87
CA VAL A 312 21.95 -0.77 34.06
C VAL A 312 22.59 -0.03 35.24
N ALA A 313 23.91 0.04 35.30
CA ALA A 313 24.63 0.77 36.33
C ALA A 313 24.29 2.29 36.29
N GLN A 314 23.94 2.87 37.45
CA GLN A 314 23.71 4.31 37.57
C GLN A 314 24.96 5.08 37.17
N SER A 315 24.80 5.93 36.15
CA SER A 315 25.88 6.64 35.44
C SER A 315 25.25 7.82 34.69
N ALA A 316 26.01 8.52 33.84
CA ALA A 316 25.49 9.69 33.12
C ALA A 316 24.32 9.37 32.17
N THR A 317 24.22 8.11 31.70
CA THR A 317 23.08 7.60 30.92
C THR A 317 22.84 6.13 31.24
N TYR A 318 21.65 5.75 31.72
CA TYR A 318 21.31 4.38 32.11
C TYR A 318 19.85 4.02 31.79
N ARG A 319 19.53 2.72 31.75
CA ARG A 319 18.16 2.22 31.54
C ARG A 319 17.51 1.77 32.85
N VAL A 320 16.19 1.89 32.92
CA VAL A 320 15.31 1.26 33.91
C VAL A 320 14.51 0.18 33.19
N ALA A 321 14.59 -1.05 33.72
CA ALA A 321 13.98 -2.22 33.08
C ALA A 321 12.45 -2.13 33.04
N ALA A 322 11.86 -2.67 31.98
CA ALA A 322 10.42 -2.71 31.82
C ALA A 322 9.78 -3.67 32.86
N PRO A 323 8.64 -3.30 33.49
CA PRO A 323 7.88 -4.22 34.31
C PRO A 323 7.24 -5.32 33.44
N TRP A 324 6.92 -6.45 34.07
CA TRP A 324 6.25 -7.55 33.37
C TRP A 324 4.82 -7.14 32.97
N PRO A 325 4.42 -7.26 31.70
CA PRO A 325 3.07 -6.91 31.29
C PRO A 325 2.06 -7.93 31.84
N ALA A 326 1.06 -7.44 32.57
CA ALA A 326 0.07 -8.27 33.26
C ALA A 326 -1.09 -8.74 32.36
N ALA A 327 -1.39 -7.99 31.28
CA ALA A 327 -2.48 -8.29 30.36
C ALA A 327 -2.14 -7.85 28.92
N PRO A 328 -2.70 -8.52 27.90
CA PRO A 328 -2.63 -8.05 26.52
C PRO A 328 -3.44 -6.76 26.34
N GLU A 329 -3.11 -6.00 25.30
CA GLU A 329 -3.82 -4.77 24.97
C GLU A 329 -5.31 -5.06 24.66
N ASP A 330 -6.18 -4.18 25.15
CA ASP A 330 -7.62 -4.40 25.12
C ASP A 330 -8.14 -4.27 23.67
N ARG A 331 -8.57 -5.39 23.11
CA ARG A 331 -9.06 -5.43 21.73
C ARG A 331 -10.43 -4.78 21.71
N SER A 332 -10.61 -3.71 20.95
CA SER A 332 -11.89 -3.00 20.80
C SER A 332 -12.95 -3.78 19.99
N ILE A 333 -13.09 -5.07 20.26
CA ILE A 333 -13.95 -6.04 19.56
C ILE A 333 -15.40 -5.60 19.62
N ALA A 334 -15.88 -5.24 20.83
CA ALA A 334 -17.25 -4.82 21.03
C ALA A 334 -17.62 -3.59 20.19
N LEU A 335 -16.72 -2.61 20.10
CA LEU A 335 -16.92 -1.40 19.31
C LEU A 335 -16.98 -1.71 17.81
N THR A 336 -16.07 -2.57 17.31
CA THR A 336 -16.05 -2.96 15.89
C THR A 336 -17.31 -3.74 15.48
N LEU A 337 -17.77 -4.67 16.32
CA LEU A 337 -19.02 -5.42 16.08
C LEU A 337 -20.24 -4.49 16.14
N ALA A 338 -20.29 -3.59 17.11
CA ALA A 338 -21.38 -2.62 17.23
C ALA A 338 -21.45 -1.72 15.98
N MET A 339 -20.32 -1.23 15.49
CA MET A 339 -20.26 -0.39 14.29
C MET A 339 -20.67 -1.16 13.04
N ALA A 340 -20.27 -2.44 12.90
CA ALA A 340 -20.72 -3.30 11.80
C ALA A 340 -22.23 -3.51 11.80
N VAL A 341 -22.85 -3.74 12.97
CA VAL A 341 -24.30 -3.88 13.11
C VAL A 341 -25.02 -2.59 12.74
N VAL A 342 -24.57 -1.44 13.24
CA VAL A 342 -25.15 -0.13 12.90
C VAL A 342 -25.07 0.12 11.39
N LEU A 343 -23.92 -0.17 10.77
CA LEU A 343 -23.74 -0.01 9.33
C LEU A 343 -24.69 -0.92 8.55
N GLY A 344 -24.81 -2.19 8.93
CA GLY A 344 -25.74 -3.14 8.30
C GLY A 344 -27.21 -2.71 8.44
N LEU A 345 -27.61 -2.19 9.61
CA LEU A 345 -28.96 -1.68 9.85
C LEU A 345 -29.27 -0.44 9.02
N THR A 346 -28.34 0.52 8.95
CA THR A 346 -28.52 1.74 8.14
C THR A 346 -28.63 1.43 6.65
N LEU A 347 -27.80 0.52 6.13
CA LEU A 347 -27.88 0.04 4.74
C LEU A 347 -29.19 -0.69 4.45
N GLY A 348 -29.60 -1.59 5.35
CA GLY A 348 -30.85 -2.33 5.19
C GLY A 348 -32.07 -1.41 5.18
N LEU A 349 -32.16 -0.48 6.14
CA LEU A 349 -33.29 0.44 6.28
C LEU A 349 -33.36 1.47 5.15
N THR A 350 -32.22 1.99 4.69
CA THR A 350 -32.18 2.88 3.52
C THR A 350 -32.62 2.14 2.25
N GLY A 351 -32.19 0.89 2.04
CA GLY A 351 -32.68 0.05 0.94
C GLY A 351 -34.20 -0.14 0.95
N VAL A 352 -34.79 -0.38 2.13
CA VAL A 352 -36.25 -0.49 2.29
C VAL A 352 -36.97 0.83 2.03
N ALA A 353 -36.40 1.96 2.47
CA ALA A 353 -36.95 3.28 2.21
C ALA A 353 -36.95 3.59 0.70
N VAL A 354 -35.87 3.25 0.00
CA VAL A 354 -35.74 3.45 -1.45
C VAL A 354 -36.72 2.58 -2.24
N ASP A 355 -36.84 1.28 -1.92
CA ASP A 355 -37.81 0.37 -2.57
C ASP A 355 -39.24 0.92 -2.43
N ARG A 356 -39.60 1.39 -1.23
CA ARG A 356 -40.92 1.97 -0.95
C ARG A 356 -41.17 3.29 -1.70
N SER A 357 -40.16 4.13 -1.89
CA SER A 357 -40.31 5.41 -2.60
C SER A 357 -40.31 5.27 -4.12
N ALA A 358 -39.50 4.36 -4.66
CA ALA A 358 -39.24 4.26 -6.10
C ALA A 358 -40.03 3.12 -6.78
N GLY A 359 -40.55 2.15 -6.00
CA GLY A 359 -41.23 0.98 -6.54
C GLY A 359 -40.31 0.10 -7.37
N LEU A 360 -39.04 -0.04 -6.97
CA LEU A 360 -38.01 -0.79 -7.72
C LEU A 360 -38.47 -2.21 -8.03
N MET A 361 -39.03 -2.91 -7.04
CA MET A 361 -39.51 -4.29 -7.21
C MET A 361 -40.59 -4.43 -8.28
N LEU A 362 -41.52 -3.46 -8.36
CA LEU A 362 -42.60 -3.46 -9.36
C LEU A 362 -42.06 -3.24 -10.77
N ARG A 363 -41.04 -2.39 -10.92
CA ARG A 363 -40.39 -2.13 -12.22
C ARG A 363 -39.52 -3.29 -12.66
N LEU A 364 -38.80 -3.92 -11.74
CA LEU A 364 -38.09 -5.18 -11.99
C LEU A 364 -39.06 -6.27 -12.45
N GLN A 365 -40.25 -6.38 -11.83
CA GLN A 365 -41.31 -7.29 -12.28
C GLN A 365 -41.82 -6.94 -13.68
N GLU A 366 -41.99 -5.65 -13.99
CA GLU A 366 -42.41 -5.20 -15.32
C GLU A 366 -41.35 -5.52 -16.38
N LEU A 367 -40.07 -5.20 -16.14
CA LEU A 367 -38.96 -5.59 -17.00
C LEU A 367 -38.89 -7.10 -17.21
N TRP A 368 -39.08 -7.89 -16.15
CA TRP A 368 -39.11 -9.35 -16.22
C TRP A 368 -40.28 -9.89 -17.06
N ARG A 369 -41.43 -9.19 -17.05
CA ARG A 369 -42.57 -9.49 -17.92
C ARG A 369 -42.25 -9.27 -19.40
N TYR A 370 -41.41 -8.27 -19.72
CA TYR A 370 -40.95 -7.97 -21.08
C TYR A 370 -39.64 -8.66 -21.48
N ARG A 371 -39.15 -9.66 -20.72
CA ARG A 371 -37.87 -10.35 -21.00
C ARG A 371 -37.77 -10.93 -22.41
N GLU A 372 -38.88 -11.43 -22.97
CA GLU A 372 -38.91 -11.99 -24.33
C GLU A 372 -38.64 -10.93 -25.39
N LEU A 373 -39.17 -9.72 -25.19
CA LEU A 373 -38.87 -8.57 -26.06
C LEU A 373 -37.39 -8.19 -25.98
N THR A 374 -36.84 -8.10 -24.75
CA THR A 374 -35.43 -7.77 -24.52
C THR A 374 -34.52 -8.80 -25.18
N ILE A 375 -34.76 -10.10 -24.99
CA ILE A 375 -33.98 -11.18 -25.60
C ILE A 375 -34.04 -11.11 -27.13
N ASN A 376 -35.24 -10.92 -27.70
CA ASN A 376 -35.39 -10.80 -29.15
C ASN A 376 -34.68 -9.58 -29.73
N MET A 377 -34.70 -8.46 -29.02
CA MET A 377 -33.95 -7.26 -29.41
C MET A 377 -32.44 -7.46 -29.32
N VAL A 378 -31.92 -8.13 -28.29
CA VAL A 378 -30.50 -8.48 -28.17
C VAL A 378 -30.07 -9.40 -29.31
N ILE A 379 -30.83 -10.45 -29.60
CA ILE A 379 -30.53 -11.38 -30.71
C ILE A 379 -30.53 -10.62 -32.05
N ARG A 380 -31.49 -9.71 -32.26
CA ARG A 380 -31.56 -8.87 -33.45
C ARG A 380 -30.33 -7.97 -33.58
N ASP A 381 -29.92 -7.32 -32.48
CA ASP A 381 -28.77 -6.42 -32.45
C ASP A 381 -27.46 -7.18 -32.74
N LEU A 382 -27.25 -8.33 -32.08
CA LEU A 382 -26.10 -9.21 -32.36
C LEU A 382 -26.09 -9.68 -33.82
N ARG A 383 -27.22 -10.16 -34.34
CA ARG A 383 -27.33 -10.56 -35.76
C ARG A 383 -27.00 -9.40 -36.68
N ALA A 384 -27.48 -8.19 -36.40
CA ALA A 384 -27.20 -7.02 -37.21
C ALA A 384 -25.70 -6.69 -37.27
N ARG A 385 -24.99 -6.83 -36.14
CA ARG A 385 -23.53 -6.62 -36.07
C ARG A 385 -22.72 -7.62 -36.91
N TYR A 386 -23.18 -8.87 -37.01
CA TYR A 386 -22.49 -9.93 -37.77
C TYR A 386 -23.05 -10.13 -39.19
N LYS A 387 -24.14 -9.46 -39.57
CA LYS A 387 -24.79 -9.63 -40.86
C LYS A 387 -23.92 -9.08 -41.98
N GLY A 388 -23.58 -9.93 -42.96
CA GLY A 388 -22.78 -9.54 -44.12
C GLY A 388 -21.26 -9.65 -43.92
N SER A 389 -20.79 -10.13 -42.77
CA SER A 389 -19.37 -10.43 -42.54
C SER A 389 -19.04 -11.87 -42.90
N THR A 390 -18.05 -12.08 -43.78
CA THR A 390 -17.61 -13.41 -44.25
C THR A 390 -17.03 -14.28 -43.14
N LEU A 391 -16.38 -13.68 -42.14
CA LEU A 391 -15.83 -14.38 -40.97
C LEU A 391 -16.80 -14.43 -39.77
N GLY A 392 -17.88 -13.64 -39.76
CA GLY A 392 -18.90 -13.65 -38.71
C GLY A 392 -18.31 -13.55 -37.29
N TYR A 393 -18.62 -14.55 -36.45
CA TYR A 393 -18.13 -14.68 -35.07
C TYR A 393 -16.61 -14.62 -34.93
N LEU A 394 -15.85 -15.15 -35.91
CA LEU A 394 -14.39 -15.20 -35.86
C LEU A 394 -13.76 -13.81 -35.71
N TRP A 395 -14.43 -12.73 -36.15
CA TRP A 395 -13.92 -11.37 -35.96
C TRP A 395 -13.77 -10.97 -34.50
N THR A 396 -14.67 -11.42 -33.62
CA THR A 396 -14.57 -11.14 -32.18
C THR A 396 -13.35 -11.79 -31.54
N GLN A 397 -12.88 -12.91 -32.11
CA GLN A 397 -11.72 -13.66 -31.64
C GLN A 397 -10.42 -13.16 -32.30
N LEU A 398 -10.50 -12.78 -33.58
CA LEU A 398 -9.35 -12.36 -34.38
C LEU A 398 -8.76 -11.03 -33.91
N ALA A 399 -9.60 -10.07 -33.49
CA ALA A 399 -9.12 -8.76 -33.06
C ALA A 399 -8.24 -8.83 -31.79
N PRO A 400 -8.61 -9.52 -30.70
CA PRO A 400 -7.72 -9.75 -29.56
C PRO A 400 -6.45 -10.53 -29.92
N LEU A 401 -6.53 -11.50 -30.83
CA LEU A 401 -5.38 -12.31 -31.27
C LEU A 401 -4.35 -11.45 -32.03
N LEU A 402 -4.81 -10.66 -33.00
CA LEU A 402 -3.97 -9.74 -33.75
C LEU A 402 -3.33 -8.70 -32.81
N MET A 403 -4.09 -8.17 -31.85
CA MET A 403 -3.53 -7.25 -30.85
C MET A 403 -2.47 -7.92 -29.98
N MET A 404 -2.68 -9.15 -29.54
CA MET A 404 -1.65 -9.91 -28.82
C MET A 404 -0.36 -10.03 -29.65
N LEU A 405 -0.49 -10.37 -30.93
CA LEU A 405 0.66 -10.56 -31.81
C LEU A 405 1.43 -9.25 -32.02
N ILE A 406 0.70 -8.15 -32.23
CA ILE A 406 1.28 -6.80 -32.32
C ILE A 406 2.00 -6.44 -31.03
N PHE A 407 1.39 -6.64 -29.85
CA PHE A 407 2.01 -6.29 -28.58
C PHE A 407 3.20 -7.19 -28.23
N LEU A 408 3.12 -8.49 -28.50
CA LEU A 408 4.25 -9.39 -28.36
C LEU A 408 5.42 -8.91 -29.24
N PHE A 409 5.16 -8.50 -30.47
CA PHE A 409 6.19 -7.97 -31.35
C PHE A 409 6.77 -6.64 -30.82
N VAL A 410 5.91 -5.68 -30.48
CA VAL A 410 6.34 -4.33 -30.05
C VAL A 410 7.09 -4.38 -28.72
N PHE A 411 6.61 -5.10 -27.71
CA PHE A 411 7.20 -5.07 -26.37
C PHE A 411 8.35 -6.07 -26.18
N SER A 412 8.43 -7.12 -27.01
CA SER A 412 9.62 -7.98 -27.03
C SER A 412 10.77 -7.38 -27.84
N PHE A 413 10.50 -6.60 -28.89
CA PHE A 413 11.55 -6.11 -29.80
C PHE A 413 11.82 -4.59 -29.74
N LEU A 414 10.82 -3.74 -29.48
CA LEU A 414 10.97 -2.28 -29.56
C LEU A 414 11.06 -1.59 -28.18
N PHE A 415 10.35 -2.08 -27.17
CA PHE A 415 10.30 -1.47 -25.83
C PHE A 415 10.30 -2.52 -24.71
N PRO A 416 11.46 -2.92 -24.16
CA PRO A 416 11.51 -3.80 -22.99
C PRO A 416 10.91 -3.08 -21.78
N SER A 417 9.66 -3.42 -21.44
CA SER A 417 8.98 -2.89 -20.26
C SER A 417 9.37 -3.67 -19.01
N ASN A 418 9.53 -2.98 -17.87
CA ASN A 418 9.78 -3.63 -16.56
C ASN A 418 8.55 -4.37 -15.97
N ILE A 419 7.45 -4.46 -16.73
CA ILE A 419 6.22 -5.19 -16.34
C ILE A 419 6.33 -6.64 -16.85
N ALA A 420 6.25 -7.61 -15.93
CA ALA A 420 6.27 -9.03 -16.28
C ALA A 420 5.05 -9.43 -17.13
N LEU A 421 5.19 -10.23 -18.19
CA LEU A 421 4.07 -10.63 -19.06
C LEU A 421 3.17 -9.46 -19.50
N TYR A 422 3.78 -8.38 -20.01
CA TYR A 422 3.07 -7.16 -20.42
C TYR A 422 1.86 -7.42 -21.35
N SER A 423 1.96 -8.40 -22.27
CA SER A 423 0.84 -8.76 -23.16
C SER A 423 -0.42 -9.20 -22.40
N VAL A 424 -0.25 -9.94 -21.29
CA VAL A 424 -1.38 -10.35 -20.42
C VAL A 424 -1.91 -9.17 -19.64
N PHE A 425 -1.00 -8.37 -19.05
CA PHE A 425 -1.35 -7.14 -18.33
C PHE A 425 -2.23 -6.19 -19.17
N LEU A 426 -1.88 -6.03 -20.45
CA LEU A 426 -2.61 -5.18 -21.38
C LEU A 426 -3.97 -5.76 -21.75
N ILE A 427 -4.04 -7.04 -22.14
CA ILE A 427 -5.31 -7.66 -22.57
C ILE A 427 -6.34 -7.68 -21.45
N VAL A 428 -5.91 -7.95 -20.21
CA VAL A 428 -6.77 -7.94 -19.02
C VAL A 428 -7.37 -6.55 -18.76
N GLY A 429 -6.65 -5.47 -19.08
CA GLY A 429 -7.19 -4.11 -19.01
C GLY A 429 -8.02 -3.70 -20.24
N LEU A 430 -7.59 -4.11 -21.43
CA LEU A 430 -8.14 -3.65 -22.69
C LEU A 430 -9.51 -4.26 -23.01
N LEU A 431 -9.74 -5.55 -22.71
CA LEU A 431 -11.03 -6.18 -22.98
C LEU A 431 -12.17 -5.57 -22.15
N PRO A 432 -12.05 -5.39 -20.82
CA PRO A 432 -13.04 -4.66 -20.04
C PRO A 432 -13.22 -3.21 -20.50
N TRP A 433 -12.15 -2.54 -20.92
CA TRP A 433 -12.25 -1.20 -21.49
C TRP A 433 -13.06 -1.18 -22.79
N ASN A 434 -12.82 -2.12 -23.70
CA ASN A 434 -13.55 -2.22 -24.96
C ASN A 434 -15.04 -2.47 -24.72
N PHE A 435 -15.38 -3.32 -23.74
CA PHE A 435 -16.76 -3.50 -23.30
C PHE A 435 -17.39 -2.18 -22.84
N CYS A 436 -16.68 -1.41 -22.01
CA CYS A 436 -17.13 -0.09 -21.55
C CYS A 436 -17.36 0.89 -22.71
N SER A 437 -16.38 1.00 -23.61
CA SER A 437 -16.44 1.88 -24.78
C SER A 437 -17.59 1.53 -25.70
N GLU A 438 -17.77 0.24 -26.03
CA GLU A 438 -18.86 -0.24 -26.89
C GLU A 438 -20.24 -0.01 -26.25
N ALA A 439 -20.37 -0.35 -24.97
CA ALA A 439 -21.63 -0.18 -24.24
C ALA A 439 -22.04 1.29 -24.16
N ILE A 440 -21.12 2.20 -23.86
CA ILE A 440 -21.41 3.64 -23.76
C ILE A 440 -21.73 4.25 -25.11
N THR A 441 -20.92 3.99 -26.13
CA THR A 441 -21.12 4.58 -27.46
C THR A 441 -22.40 4.08 -28.14
N SER A 442 -22.64 2.76 -28.11
CA SER A 442 -23.88 2.17 -28.63
C SER A 442 -25.09 2.53 -27.77
N GLY A 443 -24.93 2.56 -26.44
CA GLY A 443 -26.01 2.87 -25.52
C GLY A 443 -26.48 4.32 -25.58
N THR A 444 -25.56 5.26 -25.79
CA THR A 444 -25.90 6.68 -25.98
C THR A 444 -26.79 6.90 -27.20
N ARG A 445 -26.59 6.13 -28.29
CA ARG A 445 -27.38 6.23 -29.53
C ARG A 445 -28.65 5.38 -29.53
N SER A 446 -28.75 4.40 -28.63
CA SER A 446 -29.79 3.35 -28.62
C SER A 446 -31.23 3.86 -28.77
N VAL A 447 -31.56 4.97 -28.11
CA VAL A 447 -32.91 5.57 -28.13
C VAL A 447 -33.19 6.27 -29.46
N LEU A 448 -32.21 6.98 -30.02
CA LEU A 448 -32.31 7.66 -31.31
C LEU A 448 -32.45 6.64 -32.45
N ASP A 449 -31.63 5.60 -32.46
CA ASP A 449 -31.63 4.56 -33.51
C ASP A 449 -32.95 3.78 -33.55
N ASN A 450 -33.61 3.65 -32.39
CA ASN A 450 -34.89 2.95 -32.25
C ASN A 450 -36.09 3.91 -32.11
N ALA A 451 -35.97 5.18 -32.53
CA ALA A 451 -37.04 6.17 -32.42
C ALA A 451 -38.34 5.74 -33.12
N HIS A 452 -38.23 5.04 -34.26
CA HIS A 452 -39.38 4.50 -34.99
C HIS A 452 -40.21 3.50 -34.19
N LEU A 453 -39.58 2.75 -33.28
CA LEU A 453 -40.20 1.75 -32.42
C LEU A 453 -40.96 2.45 -31.28
N ILE A 454 -40.34 3.48 -30.70
CA ILE A 454 -40.91 4.28 -29.60
C ILE A 454 -42.21 4.98 -30.04
N LYS A 455 -42.24 5.50 -31.28
CA LYS A 455 -43.42 6.20 -31.83
C LYS A 455 -44.60 5.28 -32.17
N LYS A 456 -44.38 3.97 -32.33
CA LYS A 456 -45.38 3.03 -32.87
C LYS A 456 -45.92 2.02 -31.85
N VAL A 457 -45.14 1.66 -30.84
CA VAL A 457 -45.51 0.59 -29.90
C VAL A 457 -45.22 1.05 -28.47
N PHE A 458 -46.16 0.79 -27.55
CA PHE A 458 -45.96 1.04 -26.12
C PHE A 458 -45.15 -0.10 -25.49
N PHE A 459 -43.94 0.21 -25.01
CA PHE A 459 -43.11 -0.69 -24.22
C PHE A 459 -42.21 0.13 -23.27
N PRO A 460 -41.61 -0.49 -22.23
CA PRO A 460 -40.71 0.20 -21.32
C PRO A 460 -39.46 0.70 -22.07
N ARG A 461 -39.28 2.03 -22.13
CA ARG A 461 -38.20 2.66 -22.92
C ARG A 461 -36.80 2.31 -22.40
N GLU A 462 -36.70 1.89 -21.13
CA GLU A 462 -35.48 1.39 -20.47
C GLU A 462 -34.89 0.15 -21.16
N VAL A 463 -35.69 -0.59 -21.93
CA VAL A 463 -35.23 -1.77 -22.67
C VAL A 463 -34.20 -1.39 -23.75
N LEU A 464 -34.28 -0.21 -24.36
CA LEU A 464 -33.40 0.15 -25.48
C LEU A 464 -31.93 0.30 -25.06
N PRO A 465 -31.58 1.10 -24.03
CA PRO A 465 -30.20 1.16 -23.58
C PRO A 465 -29.75 -0.16 -22.92
N LEU A 466 -30.68 -0.88 -22.26
CA LEU A 466 -30.38 -2.19 -21.67
C LEU A 466 -29.94 -3.20 -22.74
N VAL A 467 -30.63 -3.25 -23.88
CA VAL A 467 -30.27 -4.12 -25.01
C VAL A 467 -28.86 -3.82 -25.49
N SER A 468 -28.48 -2.55 -25.64
CA SER A 468 -27.11 -2.21 -26.07
C SER A 468 -26.03 -2.68 -25.08
N VAL A 469 -26.25 -2.51 -23.76
CA VAL A 469 -25.28 -2.98 -22.76
C VAL A 469 -25.20 -4.51 -22.74
N ILE A 470 -26.34 -5.20 -22.83
CA ILE A 470 -26.38 -6.67 -22.87
C ILE A 470 -25.71 -7.21 -24.14
N SER A 471 -25.93 -6.59 -25.31
CA SER A 471 -25.24 -6.96 -26.54
C SER A 471 -23.71 -6.84 -26.40
N SER A 472 -23.23 -5.71 -25.85
CA SER A 472 -21.79 -5.51 -25.60
C SER A 472 -21.26 -6.49 -24.54
N LEU A 473 -22.06 -6.84 -23.53
CA LEU A 473 -21.70 -7.84 -22.52
C LEU A 473 -21.54 -9.22 -23.17
N VAL A 474 -22.45 -9.61 -24.06
CA VAL A 474 -22.34 -10.87 -24.81
C VAL A 474 -21.06 -10.87 -25.63
N ASN A 475 -20.74 -9.79 -26.35
CA ASN A 475 -19.47 -9.68 -27.09
C ASN A 475 -18.25 -9.81 -26.19
N PHE A 476 -18.26 -9.17 -25.02
CA PHE A 476 -17.21 -9.30 -24.02
C PHE A 476 -17.07 -10.74 -23.51
N VAL A 477 -18.17 -11.38 -23.13
CA VAL A 477 -18.18 -12.79 -22.67
C VAL A 477 -17.66 -13.73 -23.77
N LEU A 478 -18.03 -13.47 -25.03
CA LEU A 478 -17.52 -14.22 -26.17
C LEU A 478 -16.01 -14.01 -26.38
N SER A 479 -15.44 -12.88 -25.95
CA SER A 479 -13.98 -12.63 -26.03
C SER A 479 -13.16 -13.24 -24.89
N LEU A 480 -13.80 -13.64 -23.78
CA LEU A 480 -13.12 -14.22 -22.61
C LEU A 480 -12.35 -15.51 -22.92
N PRO A 481 -12.88 -16.50 -23.69
CA PRO A 481 -12.13 -17.69 -24.04
C PRO A 481 -10.79 -17.38 -24.71
N MET A 482 -10.77 -16.42 -25.64
CA MET A 482 -9.54 -15.98 -26.28
C MET A 482 -8.55 -15.37 -25.29
N MET A 483 -9.04 -14.53 -24.37
CA MET A 483 -8.21 -13.97 -23.30
C MET A 483 -7.54 -15.08 -22.47
N PHE A 484 -8.30 -16.11 -22.08
CA PHE A 484 -7.77 -17.24 -21.32
C PHE A 484 -6.74 -18.04 -22.12
N VAL A 485 -6.98 -18.27 -23.41
CA VAL A 485 -6.01 -18.94 -24.30
C VAL A 485 -4.71 -18.13 -24.39
N VAL A 486 -4.81 -16.82 -24.62
CA VAL A 486 -3.64 -15.93 -24.68
C VAL A 486 -2.85 -15.96 -23.38
N MET A 487 -3.54 -15.87 -22.25
CA MET A 487 -2.92 -15.91 -20.93
C MET A 487 -2.25 -17.26 -20.66
N ALA A 488 -2.90 -18.38 -21.00
CA ALA A 488 -2.34 -19.72 -20.84
C ALA A 488 -1.08 -19.91 -21.70
N VAL A 489 -1.08 -19.46 -22.97
CA VAL A 489 0.09 -19.54 -23.86
C VAL A 489 1.24 -18.66 -23.33
N ALA A 490 0.94 -17.43 -22.92
CA ALA A 490 1.96 -16.52 -22.38
C ALA A 490 2.57 -17.05 -21.07
N GLN A 491 1.76 -17.61 -20.17
CA GLN A 491 2.24 -18.24 -18.95
C GLN A 491 3.05 -19.51 -19.25
N LEU A 492 2.60 -20.38 -20.16
CA LEU A 492 3.32 -21.60 -20.50
C LEU A 492 4.69 -21.32 -21.13
N MET A 493 4.78 -20.31 -22.01
CA MET A 493 6.03 -19.92 -22.65
C MET A 493 7.06 -19.35 -21.68
N VAL A 494 6.61 -18.67 -20.61
CA VAL A 494 7.51 -17.99 -19.64
C VAL A 494 7.78 -18.84 -18.40
N LEU A 495 6.76 -19.48 -17.82
CA LEU A 495 6.84 -20.25 -16.56
C LEU A 495 7.03 -21.76 -16.78
N GLY A 496 6.68 -22.29 -17.95
CA GLY A 496 6.61 -23.75 -18.18
C GLY A 496 5.44 -24.45 -17.48
N HIS A 497 4.64 -23.73 -16.68
CA HIS A 497 3.44 -24.24 -16.01
C HIS A 497 2.30 -23.20 -16.01
N LEU A 498 1.06 -23.67 -15.82
CA LEU A 498 -0.12 -22.81 -15.72
C LEU A 498 -0.34 -22.41 -14.25
N ASN A 499 -0.61 -21.13 -14.00
CA ASN A 499 -0.88 -20.62 -12.65
C ASN A 499 -2.33 -20.12 -12.56
N PHE A 500 -3.28 -21.05 -12.55
CA PHE A 500 -4.69 -20.75 -12.36
C PHE A 500 -5.03 -20.75 -10.88
N SER A 501 -5.52 -19.61 -10.37
CA SER A 501 -5.98 -19.47 -8.99
C SER A 501 -7.49 -19.63 -8.88
N TRP A 502 -7.98 -20.02 -7.70
CA TRP A 502 -9.40 -20.02 -7.36
C TRP A 502 -10.03 -18.61 -7.44
N THR A 503 -9.22 -17.55 -7.45
CA THR A 503 -9.70 -16.17 -7.57
C THR A 503 -10.57 -15.95 -8.82
N PHE A 504 -10.45 -16.78 -9.86
CA PHE A 504 -11.29 -16.67 -11.07
C PHE A 504 -12.78 -16.84 -10.78
N ALA A 505 -13.13 -17.46 -9.64
CA ALA A 505 -14.51 -17.52 -9.15
C ALA A 505 -15.13 -16.12 -8.90
N TYR A 506 -14.32 -15.07 -8.72
CA TYR A 506 -14.77 -13.68 -8.60
C TYR A 506 -15.03 -12.99 -9.94
N LEU A 507 -14.62 -13.58 -11.07
CA LEU A 507 -14.81 -12.99 -12.39
C LEU A 507 -16.28 -12.64 -12.70
N PRO A 508 -17.28 -13.52 -12.44
CA PRO A 508 -18.69 -13.19 -12.65
C PRO A 508 -19.15 -11.99 -11.80
N VAL A 509 -18.56 -11.80 -10.62
CA VAL A 509 -18.89 -10.67 -9.74
C VAL A 509 -18.41 -9.37 -10.36
N VAL A 510 -17.17 -9.30 -10.85
CA VAL A 510 -16.64 -8.08 -11.48
C VAL A 510 -17.39 -7.73 -12.75
N ILE A 511 -17.70 -8.74 -13.57
CA ILE A 511 -18.51 -8.57 -14.79
C ILE A 511 -19.89 -7.99 -14.44
N LEU A 512 -20.54 -8.52 -13.40
CA LEU A 512 -21.83 -8.02 -12.95
C LEU A 512 -21.74 -6.57 -12.48
N LEU A 513 -20.73 -6.22 -11.68
CA LEU A 513 -20.52 -4.86 -11.18
C LEU A 513 -20.28 -3.86 -12.33
N GLN A 514 -19.41 -4.22 -13.27
CA GLN A 514 -19.16 -3.42 -14.46
C GLN A 514 -20.45 -3.26 -15.29
N THR A 515 -21.24 -4.32 -15.44
CA THR A 515 -22.51 -4.26 -16.18
C THR A 515 -23.49 -3.30 -15.52
N ILE A 516 -23.65 -3.35 -14.19
CA ILE A 516 -24.53 -2.43 -13.43
C ILE A 516 -24.07 -0.98 -13.62
N PHE A 517 -22.76 -0.73 -13.51
CA PHE A 517 -22.16 0.58 -13.77
C PHE A 517 -22.48 1.09 -15.18
N LEU A 518 -22.31 0.25 -16.22
CA LEU A 518 -22.56 0.62 -17.62
C LEU A 518 -24.05 0.86 -17.89
N ILE A 519 -24.96 0.10 -17.27
CA ILE A 519 -26.41 0.35 -17.38
C ILE A 519 -26.73 1.76 -16.83
N GLY A 520 -26.17 2.13 -15.67
CA GLY A 520 -26.34 3.47 -15.11
C GLY A 520 -25.87 4.59 -16.04
N MET A 521 -24.63 4.46 -16.52
CA MET A 521 -24.04 5.43 -17.46
C MET A 521 -24.84 5.55 -18.76
N THR A 522 -25.23 4.43 -19.36
CA THR A 522 -25.98 4.43 -20.62
C THR A 522 -27.40 4.96 -20.46
N PHE A 523 -28.08 4.71 -19.33
CA PHE A 523 -29.36 5.36 -19.02
C PHE A 523 -29.22 6.87 -18.95
N TRP A 524 -28.21 7.38 -18.26
CA TRP A 524 -28.00 8.82 -18.19
C TRP A 524 -27.69 9.43 -19.57
N LEU A 525 -26.73 8.85 -20.30
CA LEU A 525 -26.25 9.39 -21.57
C LEU A 525 -27.25 9.26 -22.72
N SER A 526 -27.98 8.15 -22.79
CA SER A 526 -29.03 7.96 -23.81
C SER A 526 -30.17 8.96 -23.64
N CYS A 527 -30.52 9.31 -22.40
CA CYS A 527 -31.50 10.34 -22.10
C CYS A 527 -31.01 11.72 -22.57
N LEU A 528 -29.75 12.05 -22.27
CA LEU A 528 -29.14 13.32 -22.69
C LEU A 528 -29.08 13.45 -24.22
N ALA A 529 -28.78 12.36 -24.93
CA ALA A 529 -28.71 12.32 -26.39
C ALA A 529 -30.05 12.61 -27.09
N VAL A 530 -31.18 12.30 -26.45
CA VAL A 530 -32.52 12.61 -26.98
C VAL A 530 -32.75 14.13 -27.01
N PHE A 531 -32.38 14.83 -25.93
CA PHE A 531 -32.53 16.28 -25.84
C PHE A 531 -31.44 17.05 -26.59
N PHE A 532 -30.21 16.51 -26.59
CA PHE A 532 -29.03 17.12 -27.20
C PHE A 532 -28.34 16.12 -28.12
N ARG A 533 -28.63 16.19 -29.42
CA ARG A 533 -28.09 15.25 -30.41
C ARG A 533 -26.56 15.26 -30.49
N ASP A 534 -25.93 16.40 -30.23
CA ASP A 534 -24.46 16.54 -30.24
C ASP A 534 -23.76 15.74 -29.14
N THR A 535 -24.48 15.33 -28.09
CA THR A 535 -23.97 14.44 -27.04
C THR A 535 -23.36 13.18 -27.64
N VAL A 536 -23.94 12.66 -28.72
CA VAL A 536 -23.46 11.46 -29.40
C VAL A 536 -22.03 11.60 -29.92
N HIS A 537 -21.69 12.77 -30.47
CA HIS A 537 -20.34 13.04 -30.97
C HIS A 537 -19.38 13.37 -29.82
N LEU A 538 -19.84 14.18 -28.86
CA LEU A 538 -19.07 14.55 -27.68
C LEU A 538 -18.64 13.31 -26.88
N ILE A 539 -19.53 12.35 -26.66
CA ILE A 539 -19.24 11.12 -25.92
C ILE A 539 -18.19 10.27 -26.63
N GLY A 540 -18.16 10.24 -27.97
CA GLY A 540 -17.10 9.55 -28.71
C GLY A 540 -15.71 10.09 -28.37
N ILE A 541 -15.58 11.42 -28.32
CA ILE A 541 -14.32 12.10 -27.95
C ILE A 541 -13.98 11.87 -26.47
N LEU A 542 -14.97 11.99 -25.59
CA LEU A 542 -14.77 11.81 -24.14
C LEU A 542 -14.36 10.39 -23.78
N VAL A 543 -14.92 9.36 -24.42
CA VAL A 543 -14.50 7.98 -24.23
C VAL A 543 -13.04 7.80 -24.64
N GLN A 544 -12.61 8.39 -25.76
CA GLN A 544 -11.20 8.32 -26.18
C GLN A 544 -10.26 9.02 -25.20
N PHE A 545 -10.64 10.20 -24.68
CA PHE A 545 -9.87 10.88 -23.64
C PHE A 545 -9.80 10.05 -22.35
N TRP A 546 -10.93 9.47 -21.95
CA TRP A 546 -11.06 8.67 -20.74
C TRP A 546 -10.25 7.36 -20.80
N PHE A 547 -10.00 6.80 -21.99
CA PHE A 547 -9.08 5.69 -22.18
C PHE A 547 -7.68 6.00 -21.65
N PHE A 548 -7.13 7.17 -22.00
CA PHE A 548 -5.78 7.57 -21.58
C PHE A 548 -5.70 7.92 -20.09
N LEU A 549 -6.79 8.44 -19.52
CA LEU A 549 -6.91 8.67 -18.07
C LEU A 549 -7.03 7.36 -17.27
N THR A 550 -7.39 6.27 -17.92
CA THR A 550 -7.53 4.95 -17.30
C THR A 550 -6.21 4.19 -17.44
N PRO A 551 -5.69 3.54 -16.40
CA PRO A 551 -4.42 2.81 -16.44
C PRO A 551 -4.56 1.49 -17.22
N VAL A 552 -4.85 1.53 -18.52
CA VAL A 552 -5.06 0.33 -19.36
C VAL A 552 -3.74 -0.27 -19.82
N PHE A 553 -2.81 0.56 -20.30
CA PHE A 553 -1.51 0.14 -20.84
C PHE A 553 -0.32 0.47 -19.93
N TYR A 554 -0.56 1.18 -18.81
CA TYR A 554 0.45 1.51 -17.80
C TYR A 554 -0.04 1.11 -16.41
N SER A 555 0.90 0.91 -15.46
CA SER A 555 0.58 0.73 -14.05
C SER A 555 0.59 2.06 -13.30
N LEU A 556 -0.23 2.17 -12.26
CA LEU A 556 -0.35 3.38 -11.44
C LEU A 556 0.91 3.65 -10.60
N ASP A 557 1.76 2.64 -10.40
CA ASP A 557 2.99 2.74 -9.60
C ASP A 557 4.02 3.69 -10.24
N TYR A 558 4.01 3.85 -11.57
CA TYR A 558 4.91 4.77 -12.27
C TYR A 558 4.60 6.25 -12.07
N ILE A 559 3.38 6.59 -11.66
CA ILE A 559 2.93 7.98 -11.53
C ILE A 559 3.29 8.55 -10.14
N GLY A 560 3.42 7.69 -9.12
CA GLY A 560 3.71 8.08 -7.75
C GLY A 560 2.52 8.69 -6.98
N ALA A 561 2.65 8.74 -5.65
CA ALA A 561 1.65 9.34 -4.76
C ALA A 561 1.78 10.87 -4.70
N PRO A 562 0.68 11.66 -4.64
CA PRO A 562 -0.71 11.24 -4.39
C PRO A 562 -1.60 11.10 -5.64
N LEU A 563 -1.05 11.32 -6.84
CA LEU A 563 -1.84 11.40 -8.07
C LEU A 563 -2.46 10.04 -8.43
N ASP A 564 -1.74 8.95 -8.15
CA ASP A 564 -2.22 7.57 -8.25
C ASP A 564 -3.55 7.33 -7.51
N ARG A 565 -3.69 7.90 -6.31
CA ARG A 565 -4.87 7.79 -5.46
C ARG A 565 -6.01 8.62 -6.03
N ILE A 566 -5.72 9.82 -6.52
CA ILE A 566 -6.73 10.68 -7.13
C ILE A 566 -7.31 10.00 -8.38
N ILE A 567 -6.47 9.46 -9.26
CA ILE A 567 -6.93 8.75 -10.46
C ILE A 567 -7.80 7.55 -10.07
N ARG A 568 -7.37 6.73 -9.10
CA ARG A 568 -8.15 5.57 -8.63
C ARG A 568 -9.52 5.94 -8.07
N TRP A 569 -9.63 7.07 -7.37
CA TRP A 569 -10.87 7.51 -6.74
C TRP A 569 -11.81 8.23 -7.69
N LEU A 570 -11.27 9.04 -8.60
CA LEU A 570 -12.07 9.85 -9.53
C LEU A 570 -12.51 9.05 -10.75
N ASN A 571 -11.74 8.04 -11.17
CA ASN A 571 -12.01 7.23 -12.35
C ASN A 571 -12.55 5.83 -11.96
N PRO A 572 -13.87 5.59 -12.09
CA PRO A 572 -14.45 4.29 -11.75
C PRO A 572 -13.90 3.13 -12.59
N MET A 573 -13.55 3.38 -13.86
CA MET A 573 -12.98 2.37 -14.73
C MET A 573 -11.55 1.99 -14.34
N ALA A 574 -10.79 2.90 -13.72
CA ALA A 574 -9.49 2.55 -13.15
C ALA A 574 -9.66 1.51 -12.04
N SER A 575 -10.61 1.71 -11.12
CA SER A 575 -10.91 0.75 -10.05
C SER A 575 -11.42 -0.59 -10.58
N ILE A 576 -12.26 -0.60 -11.63
CA ILE A 576 -12.76 -1.84 -12.25
C ILE A 576 -11.62 -2.62 -12.91
N ILE A 577 -10.72 -1.94 -13.64
CA ILE A 577 -9.59 -2.58 -14.32
C ILE A 577 -8.58 -3.11 -13.31
N ASP A 578 -8.30 -2.37 -12.25
CA ASP A 578 -7.46 -2.86 -11.15
C ASP A 578 -8.07 -4.13 -10.53
N PHE A 579 -9.40 -4.18 -10.37
CA PHE A 579 -10.08 -5.38 -9.88
C PHE A 579 -9.96 -6.58 -10.84
N TYR A 580 -10.09 -6.38 -12.16
CA TYR A 580 -9.80 -7.44 -13.14
C TYR A 580 -8.34 -7.90 -13.06
N ARG A 581 -7.40 -6.98 -12.86
CA ARG A 581 -5.97 -7.30 -12.72
C ARG A 581 -5.69 -8.09 -11.45
N GLU A 582 -6.21 -7.69 -10.30
CA GLU A 582 -6.04 -8.43 -9.03
C GLU A 582 -6.49 -9.91 -9.18
N ILE A 583 -7.60 -10.14 -9.89
CA ILE A 583 -8.19 -11.48 -10.09
C ILE A 583 -7.51 -12.31 -11.19
N LEU A 584 -7.11 -11.70 -12.31
CA LEU A 584 -6.65 -12.44 -13.49
C LEU A 584 -5.13 -12.42 -13.66
N TYR A 585 -4.46 -11.39 -13.13
CA TYR A 585 -3.03 -11.14 -13.32
C TYR A 585 -2.26 -11.18 -12.00
N GLY A 586 -2.77 -10.54 -10.93
CA GLY A 586 -2.13 -10.45 -9.62
C GLY A 586 -1.55 -9.08 -9.31
N ASN A 587 -0.98 -8.95 -8.11
CA ASN A 587 -0.28 -7.73 -7.69
C ASN A 587 1.11 -7.64 -8.36
N ALA A 588 1.59 -6.42 -8.61
CA ALA A 588 2.94 -6.22 -9.08
C ALA A 588 3.94 -6.74 -8.04
N VAL A 589 4.70 -7.76 -8.42
CA VAL A 589 5.81 -8.32 -7.64
C VAL A 589 7.11 -7.69 -8.19
N PRO A 590 8.17 -7.50 -7.38
CA PRO A 590 9.46 -7.00 -7.86
C PRO A 590 9.94 -7.68 -9.16
N VAL A 591 10.68 -6.91 -9.97
CA VAL A 591 11.18 -7.31 -11.29
C VAL A 591 11.84 -8.70 -11.23
N GLY A 592 11.40 -9.61 -12.10
CA GLY A 592 11.92 -10.99 -12.18
C GLY A 592 10.98 -12.07 -11.62
N MET A 593 9.86 -11.69 -11.00
CA MET A 593 8.82 -12.63 -10.57
C MET A 593 7.54 -12.43 -11.37
N VAL A 594 6.90 -13.54 -11.78
CA VAL A 594 5.61 -13.47 -12.49
C VAL A 594 4.49 -13.20 -11.48
N PRO A 595 3.65 -12.16 -11.69
CA PRO A 595 2.50 -11.88 -10.85
C PRO A 595 1.57 -13.09 -10.75
N THR A 596 1.10 -13.35 -9.53
CA THR A 596 0.19 -14.46 -9.24
C THR A 596 -1.18 -13.90 -8.87
N PRO A 597 -2.28 -14.45 -9.44
CA PRO A 597 -3.62 -14.00 -9.11
C PRO A 597 -3.91 -14.09 -7.60
N GLY A 598 -4.23 -12.95 -6.98
CA GLY A 598 -4.37 -12.81 -5.53
C GLY A 598 -5.82 -12.57 -5.11
N VAL A 599 -6.12 -12.65 -3.81
CA VAL A 599 -7.45 -12.26 -3.32
C VAL A 599 -7.58 -10.74 -3.47
N PRO A 600 -8.64 -10.24 -4.10
CA PRO A 600 -8.83 -8.81 -4.30
C PRO A 600 -8.94 -8.08 -2.96
N ALA A 601 -8.41 -6.86 -2.91
CA ALA A 601 -8.44 -6.08 -1.70
C ALA A 601 -9.89 -5.64 -1.38
N LEU A 602 -10.32 -5.81 -0.13
CA LEU A 602 -11.71 -5.49 0.29
C LEU A 602 -12.11 -4.05 -0.03
N ASP A 603 -11.15 -3.12 0.01
CA ASP A 603 -11.35 -1.73 -0.36
C ASP A 603 -11.56 -1.55 -1.87
N SER A 604 -10.87 -2.29 -2.74
CA SER A 604 -11.10 -2.30 -4.20
C SER A 604 -12.53 -2.76 -4.51
N VAL A 605 -12.97 -3.87 -3.90
CA VAL A 605 -14.32 -4.42 -4.07
C VAL A 605 -15.40 -3.41 -3.64
N LEU A 606 -15.24 -2.83 -2.44
CA LEU A 606 -16.23 -1.91 -1.88
C LEU A 606 -16.32 -0.62 -2.70
N ARG A 607 -15.18 -0.08 -3.18
CA ARG A 607 -15.14 1.10 -4.04
C ARG A 607 -15.83 0.87 -5.38
N VAL A 608 -15.54 -0.25 -6.06
CA VAL A 608 -16.19 -0.61 -7.33
C VAL A 608 -17.69 -0.79 -7.13
N LEU A 609 -18.09 -1.50 -6.07
CA LEU A 609 -19.51 -1.70 -5.75
C LEU A 609 -20.23 -0.37 -5.51
N LEU A 610 -19.66 0.51 -4.68
CA LEU A 610 -20.27 1.80 -4.33
C LEU A 610 -20.40 2.70 -5.56
N THR A 611 -19.34 2.83 -6.37
CA THR A 611 -19.36 3.66 -7.58
C THR A 611 -20.37 3.14 -8.62
N ALA A 612 -20.42 1.82 -8.83
CA ALA A 612 -21.40 1.18 -9.72
C ALA A 612 -22.84 1.44 -9.27
N LEU A 613 -23.13 1.26 -7.97
CA LEU A 613 -24.48 1.47 -7.43
C LEU A 613 -24.92 2.93 -7.46
N VAL A 614 -24.04 3.87 -7.11
CA VAL A 614 -24.33 5.31 -7.13
C VAL A 614 -24.67 5.78 -8.55
N LEU A 615 -23.85 5.41 -9.53
CA LEU A 615 -24.08 5.80 -10.93
C LEU A 615 -25.31 5.10 -11.53
N PHE A 616 -25.55 3.83 -11.17
CA PHE A 616 -26.77 3.14 -11.56
C PHE A 616 -28.02 3.84 -10.99
N ALA A 617 -28.02 4.16 -9.70
CA ALA A 617 -29.14 4.84 -9.07
C ALA A 617 -29.39 6.22 -9.69
N PHE A 618 -28.32 7.00 -9.92
CA PHE A 618 -28.41 8.31 -10.55
C PHE A 618 -28.94 8.22 -11.99
N GLY A 619 -28.37 7.33 -12.82
CA GLY A 619 -28.75 7.17 -14.21
C GLY A 619 -30.18 6.67 -14.37
N ALA A 620 -30.58 5.67 -13.58
CA ALA A 620 -31.95 5.17 -13.56
C ALA A 620 -32.96 6.24 -13.12
N TRP A 621 -32.66 6.99 -12.06
CA TRP A 621 -33.49 8.10 -11.60
C TRP A 621 -33.67 9.17 -12.68
N PHE A 622 -32.57 9.58 -13.31
CA PHE A 622 -32.58 10.62 -14.35
C PHE A 622 -33.38 10.19 -15.58
N PHE A 623 -33.13 8.97 -16.08
CA PHE A 623 -33.83 8.41 -17.23
C PHE A 623 -35.33 8.31 -16.96
N GLN A 624 -35.72 7.80 -15.80
CA GLN A 624 -37.13 7.62 -15.46
C GLN A 624 -37.91 8.93 -15.43
N ARG A 625 -37.31 9.99 -14.87
CA ARG A 625 -37.96 11.30 -14.77
C ARG A 625 -38.22 11.96 -16.13
N HIS A 626 -37.36 11.70 -17.11
CA HIS A 626 -37.44 12.35 -18.43
C HIS A 626 -37.99 11.43 -19.53
N SER A 627 -37.99 10.11 -19.30
CA SER A 627 -38.38 9.12 -20.30
C SER A 627 -39.73 9.40 -20.91
N GLY A 628 -40.70 9.95 -20.16
CA GLY A 628 -42.05 10.30 -20.64
C GLY A 628 -42.07 11.24 -21.84
N ARG A 629 -41.12 12.18 -21.93
CA ARG A 629 -41.04 13.22 -22.97
C ARG A 629 -40.42 12.74 -24.29
N PHE A 630 -39.84 11.53 -24.33
CA PHE A 630 -39.13 11.05 -25.52
C PHE A 630 -40.00 11.00 -26.78
N GLY A 631 -41.31 10.77 -26.64
CA GLY A 631 -42.21 10.73 -27.79
C GLY A 631 -42.40 12.09 -28.49
N GLU A 632 -42.19 13.19 -27.76
CA GLU A 632 -42.35 14.56 -28.26
C GLU A 632 -41.05 15.12 -28.86
N GLU A 633 -39.90 14.71 -28.31
CA GLU A 633 -38.57 15.24 -28.67
C GLU A 633 -37.88 14.46 -29.83
N LEU A 634 -38.27 13.19 -30.02
CA LEU A 634 -37.83 12.34 -31.15
C LEU A 634 -38.67 12.62 -32.38
#